data_AF-A0A7C6XMT3-F1
#
_entry.id   AF-A0A7C6XMT3-F1
#
_cell.length_a   1.000
_cell.length_b   1.000
_cell.length_c   1.000
_cell.angle_alpha   90.00
_cell.angle_beta   90.00
_cell.angle_gamma   90.00
#
_symmetry.space_group_name_H-M   'P 1'
#
loop_
_entity.id
_entity.type
_entity.pdbx_description
1 polymer ?
#
loop_
_entity_poly.entity_id
_entity_poly.type
_entity_poly.pdbx_seq_one_letter_code
_entity_poly.pdbx_strand_id
1 'polypeptide(L)'
;MSYIKINAPLETGFGTVLSEPALTFIAKLHDEFAGTICDVLRTRRARAAEMNGGTLPRFKPETARIRADRSWSVAGSAGAPGLEDRRVELTGPVTEDEVVAALNSQAKVWLADLEDATSPTWANIIGGQVNLFRAIRGQLPGITNDNQPTIGLRPRGWHLPEKHLIYVDDNGSEFSTSGALVDFGLYFFHNARYLIDNGSGPYFYLPKLESSQEARLWNKVFVLAQNMLGIEKGTIRATAHIETITAVFQMEEILFELREHCAGLEAAGWDYLFSVVKNLRNTTEYVLPDRERLTMDLPLMKAFTDRLVATCHRRGAHAIGTMSNLMSDHP
;
A
#
# COMPACT_ATOMS: atom_id res chain seq x y z
N MET A 1 4.72 -29.53 5.29
CA MET A 1 4.31 -28.21 5.81
C MET A 1 5.19 -27.21 5.12
N SER A 2 4.57 -26.25 4.44
CA SER A 2 5.28 -25.14 3.83
C SER A 2 6.00 -24.30 4.88
N TYR A 3 7.07 -23.62 4.46
CA TYR A 3 7.86 -22.78 5.35
C TYR A 3 8.62 -21.70 4.58
N ILE A 4 9.14 -20.71 5.32
CA ILE A 4 10.03 -19.68 4.77
C ILE A 4 11.47 -20.00 5.13
N LYS A 5 12.33 -20.07 4.12
CA LYS A 5 13.79 -20.21 4.22
C LYS A 5 14.44 -18.84 3.99
N ILE A 6 15.34 -18.46 4.89
CA ILE A 6 16.12 -17.23 4.77
C ILE A 6 17.34 -17.53 3.88
N ASN A 7 17.50 -16.75 2.81
CA ASN A 7 18.58 -16.83 1.84
C ASN A 7 19.39 -15.51 1.80
N ALA A 8 19.69 -14.98 2.98
CA ALA A 8 20.48 -13.77 3.17
C ALA A 8 21.16 -13.75 4.55
N PRO A 9 22.20 -12.91 4.74
CA PRO A 9 22.82 -12.74 6.04
C PRO A 9 21.82 -12.23 7.11
N LEU A 10 21.96 -12.73 8.33
CA LEU A 10 21.24 -12.21 9.48
C LEU A 10 22.11 -11.15 10.17
N GLU A 11 21.74 -9.89 9.99
CA GLU A 11 22.38 -8.77 10.70
C GLU A 11 21.85 -8.66 12.13
N THR A 12 22.57 -7.90 12.95
CA THR A 12 22.19 -7.65 14.35
C THR A 12 20.77 -7.08 14.41
N GLY A 13 19.92 -7.69 15.24
CA GLY A 13 18.53 -7.27 15.42
C GLY A 13 17.52 -7.91 14.47
N PHE A 14 17.94 -8.47 13.32
CA PHE A 14 17.01 -9.03 12.32
C PHE A 14 16.21 -10.21 12.87
N GLY A 15 16.82 -11.01 13.75
CA GLY A 15 16.15 -12.14 14.41
C GLY A 15 14.91 -11.73 15.23
N THR A 16 14.79 -10.45 15.62
CA THR A 16 13.60 -9.93 16.31
C THR A 16 12.37 -9.97 15.40
N VAL A 17 12.55 -9.54 14.14
CA VAL A 17 11.45 -9.47 13.17
C VAL A 17 11.33 -10.74 12.33
N LEU A 18 12.43 -11.46 12.10
CA LEU A 18 12.48 -12.75 11.40
C LEU A 18 12.35 -13.94 12.38
N SER A 19 11.46 -13.83 13.36
CA SER A 19 11.19 -14.91 14.30
C SER A 19 10.46 -16.08 13.62
N GLU A 20 10.64 -17.30 14.12
CA GLU A 20 9.98 -18.49 13.57
C GLU A 20 8.44 -18.36 13.50
N PRO A 21 7.74 -17.80 14.51
CA PRO A 21 6.30 -17.54 14.41
C PRO A 21 5.94 -16.55 13.29
N ALA A 22 6.74 -15.48 13.09
CA ALA A 22 6.51 -14.51 12.04
C ALA A 22 6.73 -15.13 10.65
N LEU A 23 7.76 -15.96 10.50
CA LEU A 23 8.03 -16.69 9.25
C LEU A 23 6.93 -17.71 8.95
N THR A 24 6.40 -18.40 9.97
CA THR A 24 5.24 -19.29 9.83
C THR A 24 3.99 -18.52 9.42
N PHE A 25 3.78 -17.33 9.98
CA PHE A 25 2.69 -16.44 9.58
C PHE A 25 2.81 -16.05 8.10
N ILE A 26 4.01 -15.68 7.64
CA ILE A 26 4.28 -15.35 6.23
C ILE A 26 4.10 -16.57 5.32
N ALA A 27 4.54 -17.77 5.72
CA ALA A 27 4.33 -18.99 4.96
C ALA A 27 2.83 -19.22 4.71
N LYS A 28 1.99 -19.09 5.75
CA LYS A 28 0.53 -19.23 5.63
C LYS A 28 -0.11 -18.19 4.71
N LEU A 29 0.40 -16.96 4.67
CA LEU A 29 -0.05 -15.98 3.68
C LEU A 29 0.29 -16.42 2.24
N HIS A 30 1.46 -17.04 2.05
CA HIS A 30 1.87 -17.54 0.74
C HIS A 30 1.09 -18.78 0.31
N ASP A 31 0.80 -19.71 1.24
CA ASP A 31 -0.06 -20.86 1.00
C ASP A 31 -1.39 -20.44 0.35
N GLU A 32 -2.03 -19.42 0.92
CA GLU A 32 -3.34 -18.96 0.47
C GLU A 32 -3.27 -18.08 -0.78
N PHE A 33 -2.29 -17.18 -0.88
CA PHE A 33 -2.36 -16.07 -1.84
C PHE A 33 -1.33 -16.09 -2.97
N ALA A 34 -0.28 -16.91 -2.93
CA ALA A 34 0.75 -16.92 -3.97
C ALA A 34 0.18 -17.21 -5.36
N GLY A 35 -0.75 -18.17 -5.46
CA GLY A 35 -1.47 -18.48 -6.71
C GLY A 35 -2.31 -17.31 -7.21
N THR A 36 -3.08 -16.68 -6.31
CA THR A 36 -3.93 -15.53 -6.67
C THR A 36 -3.09 -14.33 -7.12
N ILE A 37 -1.93 -14.08 -6.50
CA ILE A 37 -0.98 -13.05 -6.93
C ILE A 37 -0.52 -13.31 -8.37
N CYS A 38 -0.14 -14.54 -8.69
CA CYS A 38 0.24 -14.92 -10.06
C CYS A 38 -0.89 -14.64 -11.06
N ASP A 39 -2.13 -14.96 -10.70
CA ASP A 39 -3.30 -14.76 -11.56
C ASP A 39 -3.62 -13.28 -11.81
N VAL A 40 -3.55 -12.43 -10.78
CA VAL A 40 -3.76 -10.98 -10.97
C VAL A 40 -2.65 -10.36 -11.81
N LEU A 41 -1.38 -10.77 -11.63
CA LEU A 41 -0.27 -10.29 -12.44
C LEU A 41 -0.38 -10.76 -13.90
N ARG A 42 -0.85 -11.99 -14.15
CA ARG A 42 -1.16 -12.48 -15.51
C ARG A 42 -2.27 -11.64 -16.15
N THR A 43 -3.32 -11.34 -15.39
CA THR A 43 -4.42 -10.49 -15.85
C THR A 43 -3.97 -9.07 -16.19
N ARG A 44 -3.07 -8.49 -15.39
CA ARG A 44 -2.44 -7.18 -15.68
C ARG A 44 -1.70 -7.20 -17.01
N ARG A 45 -0.86 -8.22 -17.26
CA ARG A 45 -0.11 -8.36 -18.52
C ARG A 45 -1.03 -8.46 -19.74
N ALA A 46 -2.10 -9.26 -19.65
CA ALA A 46 -3.07 -9.41 -20.72
C ALA A 46 -3.76 -8.07 -21.04
N ARG A 47 -4.20 -7.35 -20.01
CA ARG A 47 -4.83 -6.03 -20.17
C ARG A 47 -3.87 -4.99 -20.74
N ALA A 48 -2.63 -4.97 -20.25
CA ALA A 48 -1.61 -4.08 -20.78
C ALA A 48 -1.37 -4.35 -22.27
N ALA A 49 -1.34 -5.62 -22.71
CA ALA A 49 -1.22 -5.95 -24.13
C ALA A 49 -2.41 -5.44 -24.96
N GLU A 50 -3.64 -5.56 -24.44
CA GLU A 50 -4.85 -5.02 -25.08
C GLU A 50 -4.80 -3.49 -25.21
N MET A 51 -4.40 -2.80 -24.14
CA MET A 51 -4.28 -1.33 -24.14
C MET A 51 -3.20 -0.84 -25.10
N ASN A 52 -2.08 -1.57 -25.20
CA ASN A 52 -1.05 -1.30 -26.20
C ASN A 52 -1.51 -1.54 -27.64
N GLY A 53 -2.60 -2.28 -27.84
CA GLY A 53 -3.29 -2.43 -29.12
C GLY A 53 -4.25 -1.28 -29.45
N GLY A 54 -4.36 -0.26 -28.58
CA GLY A 54 -5.21 0.91 -28.77
C GLY A 54 -6.52 0.89 -27.99
N THR A 55 -6.81 -0.17 -27.23
CA THR A 55 -8.03 -0.22 -26.40
C THR A 55 -7.89 0.67 -25.18
N LEU A 56 -8.71 1.71 -25.09
CA LEU A 56 -8.78 2.56 -23.91
C LEU A 56 -9.53 1.91 -22.74
N PRO A 57 -9.11 2.15 -21.49
CA PRO A 57 -9.85 1.71 -20.32
C PRO A 57 -11.21 2.41 -20.23
N ARG A 58 -12.23 1.69 -19.76
CA ARG A 58 -13.62 2.18 -19.62
C ARG A 58 -14.26 1.64 -18.36
N PHE A 59 -15.35 2.28 -17.93
CA PHE A 59 -16.21 1.72 -16.89
C PHE A 59 -16.85 0.43 -17.37
N LYS A 60 -16.75 -0.60 -16.53
CA LYS A 60 -17.33 -1.91 -16.79
C LYS A 60 -18.85 -1.88 -16.56
N PRO A 61 -19.69 -2.32 -17.52
CA PRO A 61 -21.13 -2.46 -17.31
C PRO A 61 -21.47 -3.47 -16.20
N GLU A 62 -20.66 -4.52 -16.06
CA GLU A 62 -20.88 -5.63 -15.11
C GLU A 62 -20.87 -5.15 -13.65
N THR A 63 -20.15 -4.06 -13.36
CA THR A 63 -20.05 -3.46 -12.02
C THR A 63 -20.89 -2.20 -11.87
N ALA A 64 -21.71 -1.84 -12.85
CA ALA A 64 -22.54 -0.63 -12.81
C ALA A 64 -23.45 -0.57 -11.57
N ARG A 65 -23.94 -1.73 -11.10
CA ARG A 65 -24.75 -1.82 -9.88
C ARG A 65 -24.04 -1.29 -8.63
N ILE A 66 -22.73 -1.50 -8.50
CA ILE A 66 -21.93 -1.01 -7.36
C ILE A 66 -21.93 0.52 -7.35
N ARG A 67 -21.72 1.11 -8.54
CA ARG A 67 -21.69 2.57 -8.74
C ARG A 67 -23.07 3.21 -8.68
N ALA A 68 -24.14 2.47 -8.97
CA ALA A 68 -25.51 2.97 -8.92
C ALA A 68 -26.06 2.95 -7.48
N ASP A 69 -25.72 1.93 -6.70
CA ASP A 69 -26.18 1.77 -5.33
C ASP A 69 -25.58 2.84 -4.41
N ARG A 70 -26.44 3.65 -3.78
CA ARG A 70 -26.08 4.74 -2.86
C ARG A 70 -26.14 4.33 -1.38
N SER A 71 -26.57 3.10 -1.08
CA SER A 71 -26.78 2.64 0.29
C SER A 71 -25.49 2.25 1.03
N TRP A 72 -24.41 2.00 0.30
CA TRP A 72 -23.15 1.56 0.88
C TRP A 72 -22.11 2.69 1.01
N SER A 73 -21.35 2.61 2.10
CA SER A 73 -20.17 3.40 2.41
C SER A 73 -19.00 2.49 2.79
N VAL A 74 -17.79 3.04 2.82
CA VAL A 74 -16.64 2.37 3.45
C VAL A 74 -16.66 2.60 4.96
N ALA A 75 -15.81 1.86 5.69
CA ALA A 75 -15.56 2.03 7.11
C ALA A 75 -15.02 3.44 7.43
N GLY A 76 -14.18 3.99 6.54
CA GLY A 76 -13.66 5.34 6.65
C GLY A 76 -12.67 5.50 7.80
N SER A 77 -12.47 6.75 8.23
CA SER A 77 -11.62 7.09 9.38
C SER A 77 -12.32 6.87 10.73
N ALA A 78 -13.62 6.60 10.74
CA ALA A 78 -14.35 6.33 11.97
C ALA A 78 -13.85 5.04 12.65
N GLY A 79 -13.56 5.12 13.95
CA GLY A 79 -13.02 4.01 14.73
C GLY A 79 -11.58 3.63 14.35
N ALA A 80 -10.84 4.55 13.70
CA ALA A 80 -9.44 4.38 13.38
C ALA A 80 -8.62 5.53 13.98
N PRO A 81 -8.29 5.44 15.28
CA PRO A 81 -7.59 6.50 15.99
C PRO A 81 -6.34 6.99 15.26
N GLY A 82 -6.27 8.30 15.04
CA GLY A 82 -5.18 8.96 14.36
C GLY A 82 -5.39 9.14 12.85
N LEU A 83 -6.50 8.68 12.28
CA LEU A 83 -6.86 8.87 10.86
C LEU A 83 -8.02 9.87 10.65
N GLU A 84 -8.56 10.46 11.72
CA GLU A 84 -9.68 11.40 11.65
C GLU A 84 -9.27 12.73 11.00
N ASP A 85 -8.06 13.22 11.31
CA ASP A 85 -7.49 14.43 10.73
C ASP A 85 -6.21 14.06 9.97
N ARG A 86 -6.29 14.13 8.63
CA ARG A 86 -5.21 13.75 7.71
C ARG A 86 -4.80 14.93 6.82
N ARG A 87 -4.87 16.14 7.36
CA ARG A 87 -4.65 17.39 6.58
C ARG A 87 -3.27 17.49 5.94
N VAL A 88 -2.25 16.89 6.55
CA VAL A 88 -0.87 16.84 6.06
C VAL A 88 -0.31 15.47 6.38
N GLU A 89 0.20 14.79 5.35
CA GLU A 89 0.89 13.52 5.46
C GLU A 89 2.33 13.69 4.98
N LEU A 90 3.27 13.13 5.74
CA LEU A 90 4.67 13.06 5.36
C LEU A 90 4.94 11.68 4.78
N THR A 91 5.72 11.59 3.70
CA THR A 91 6.16 10.31 3.12
C THR A 91 7.66 10.23 3.17
N GLY A 92 8.20 9.10 3.64
CA GLY A 92 9.65 8.91 3.71
C GLY A 92 10.03 7.45 3.93
N PRO A 93 11.29 7.09 3.65
CA PRO A 93 11.80 5.75 3.86
C PRO A 93 11.86 5.41 5.37
N VAL A 94 12.24 4.17 5.67
CA VAL A 94 12.25 3.63 7.04
C VAL A 94 13.66 3.39 7.60
N THR A 95 14.63 4.19 7.16
CA THR A 95 15.96 4.23 7.81
C THR A 95 15.83 4.86 9.20
N GLU A 96 16.77 4.58 10.12
CA GLU A 96 16.66 5.04 11.52
C GLU A 96 16.50 6.57 11.60
N ASP A 97 17.34 7.32 10.88
CA ASP A 97 17.30 8.79 10.87
C ASP A 97 15.96 9.34 10.33
N GLU A 98 15.42 8.72 9.27
CA GLU A 98 14.18 9.14 8.63
C GLU A 98 12.96 8.82 9.49
N VAL A 99 12.97 7.68 10.21
CA VAL A 99 11.95 7.36 11.21
C VAL A 99 11.94 8.41 12.32
N VAL A 100 13.12 8.78 12.85
CA VAL A 100 13.24 9.79 13.91
C VAL A 100 12.77 11.16 13.41
N ALA A 101 13.20 11.57 12.22
CA ALA A 101 12.80 12.85 11.62
C ALA A 101 11.28 12.90 11.38
N ALA A 102 10.70 11.83 10.83
CA ALA A 102 9.29 11.75 10.55
C ALA A 102 8.44 11.81 11.83
N LEU A 103 8.81 11.06 12.87
CA LEU A 103 8.08 11.04 14.14
C LEU A 103 8.22 12.35 14.93
N ASN A 104 9.28 13.13 14.69
CA ASN A 104 9.45 14.48 15.23
C ASN A 104 8.75 15.57 14.39
N SER A 105 8.14 15.24 13.25
CA SER A 105 7.45 16.20 12.39
C SER A 105 6.08 16.64 12.95
N GLN A 106 5.52 17.70 12.36
CA GLN A 106 4.17 18.19 12.66
C GLN A 106 3.08 17.58 11.76
N ALA A 107 3.43 16.58 10.94
CA ALA A 107 2.46 15.89 10.10
C ALA A 107 1.40 15.18 10.97
N LYS A 108 0.23 14.89 10.39
CA LYS A 108 -0.79 14.09 11.06
C LYS A 108 -0.58 12.59 10.85
N VAL A 109 -0.10 12.24 9.67
CA VAL A 109 0.25 10.86 9.30
C VAL A 109 1.65 10.86 8.70
N TRP A 110 2.41 9.83 9.03
CA TRP A 110 3.63 9.48 8.32
C TRP A 110 3.41 8.18 7.56
N LEU A 111 3.52 8.27 6.24
CA LEU A 111 3.59 7.13 5.34
C LEU A 111 5.02 6.58 5.39
N ALA A 112 5.20 5.54 6.20
CA ALA A 112 6.42 4.78 6.33
C ALA A 112 6.60 3.88 5.11
N ASP A 113 7.55 4.23 4.24
CA ASP A 113 7.60 3.68 2.89
C ASP A 113 8.64 2.57 2.71
N LEU A 114 8.18 1.37 2.35
CA LEU A 114 9.02 0.27 1.88
C LEU A 114 9.03 0.14 0.35
N GLU A 115 8.37 1.08 -0.35
CA GLU A 115 8.17 1.07 -1.79
C GLU A 115 9.03 2.14 -2.49
N ASP A 116 8.46 3.07 -3.26
CA ASP A 116 9.23 3.94 -4.16
C ASP A 116 10.29 4.85 -3.50
N ALA A 117 10.15 5.23 -2.23
CA ALA A 117 11.17 6.01 -1.52
C ALA A 117 12.31 5.15 -0.95
N THR A 118 12.19 3.82 -0.99
CA THR A 118 13.14 2.88 -0.39
C THR A 118 13.71 1.93 -1.44
N SER A 119 15.03 2.01 -1.67
CA SER A 119 15.72 0.96 -2.41
C SER A 119 15.57 -0.38 -1.68
N PRO A 120 15.02 -1.43 -2.31
CA PRO A 120 14.60 -2.65 -1.61
C PRO A 120 15.77 -3.62 -1.40
N THR A 121 16.85 -3.13 -0.79
CA THR A 121 17.94 -3.98 -0.30
C THR A 121 17.46 -4.77 0.92
N TRP A 122 18.05 -5.94 1.15
CA TRP A 122 17.73 -6.74 2.34
C TRP A 122 17.88 -5.93 3.64
N ALA A 123 18.97 -5.16 3.73
CA ALA A 123 19.25 -4.30 4.87
C ALA A 123 18.19 -3.21 5.07
N ASN A 124 17.74 -2.55 4.00
CA ASN A 124 16.73 -1.50 4.10
C ASN A 124 15.36 -2.05 4.48
N ILE A 125 14.94 -3.17 3.89
CA ILE A 125 13.61 -3.74 4.14
C ILE A 125 13.54 -4.32 5.56
N ILE A 126 14.46 -5.20 5.93
CA ILE A 126 14.42 -5.84 7.26
C ILE A 126 14.85 -4.88 8.36
N GLY A 127 15.87 -4.06 8.12
CA GLY A 127 16.25 -2.97 9.03
C GLY A 127 15.10 -1.99 9.24
N GLY A 128 14.35 -1.66 8.19
CA GLY A 128 13.13 -0.86 8.28
C GLY A 128 12.07 -1.45 9.18
N GLN A 129 11.81 -2.76 9.08
CA GLN A 129 10.90 -3.46 9.97
C GLN A 129 11.38 -3.41 11.43
N VAL A 130 12.69 -3.54 11.68
CA VAL A 130 13.28 -3.39 13.02
C VAL A 130 13.11 -1.97 13.54
N ASN A 131 13.33 -0.95 12.71
CA ASN A 131 13.17 0.45 13.09
C ASN A 131 11.72 0.76 13.46
N LEU A 132 10.76 0.31 12.65
CA LEU A 132 9.33 0.44 12.95
C LEU A 132 8.94 -0.29 14.24
N PHE A 133 9.44 -1.52 14.44
CA PHE A 133 9.22 -2.28 15.68
C PHE A 133 9.67 -1.50 16.92
N ARG A 134 10.88 -0.92 16.86
CA ARG A 134 11.48 -0.14 17.96
C ARG A 134 10.75 1.17 18.18
N ALA A 135 10.48 1.91 17.11
CA ALA A 135 9.83 3.22 17.17
C ALA A 135 8.43 3.13 17.79
N ILE A 136 7.62 2.16 17.34
CA ILE A 136 6.26 1.91 17.87
C ILE A 136 6.29 1.63 19.38
N ARG A 137 7.37 1.06 19.90
CA ARG A 137 7.53 0.73 21.33
C ARG A 137 8.26 1.81 22.13
N GLY A 138 8.56 2.98 21.54
CA GLY A 138 9.34 4.03 22.18
C GLY A 138 10.79 3.63 22.49
N GLN A 139 11.35 2.67 21.73
CA GLN A 139 12.71 2.13 21.93
C GLN A 139 13.74 2.72 20.95
N LEU A 140 13.30 3.60 20.04
CA LEU A 140 14.18 4.31 19.12
C LEU A 140 14.60 5.65 19.75
N PRO A 141 15.90 5.91 19.98
CA PRO A 141 16.34 7.17 20.58
C PRO A 141 16.10 8.35 19.62
N GLY A 142 16.08 9.57 20.17
CA GLY A 142 15.98 10.81 19.37
C GLY A 142 14.56 11.26 19.03
N ILE A 143 13.54 10.44 19.30
CA ILE A 143 12.14 10.87 19.21
C ILE A 143 11.79 11.65 20.47
N THR A 144 11.43 12.93 20.30
CA THR A 144 11.16 13.89 21.38
C THR A 144 9.78 14.54 21.26
N ASN A 145 9.09 14.35 20.13
CA ASN A 145 7.74 14.82 19.93
C ASN A 145 6.73 13.94 20.67
N ASP A 146 5.92 14.55 21.54
CA ASP A 146 4.83 13.88 22.26
C ASP A 146 3.59 13.67 21.36
N ASN A 147 3.44 14.49 20.31
CA ASN A 147 2.33 14.43 19.36
C ASN A 147 2.79 13.82 18.03
N GLN A 148 3.26 12.58 18.10
CA GLN A 148 3.81 11.86 16.94
C GLN A 148 2.73 11.68 15.85
N PRO A 149 3.10 11.78 14.56
CA PRO A 149 2.19 11.43 13.48
C PRO A 149 1.79 9.95 13.56
N THR A 150 0.56 9.67 13.15
CA THR A 150 0.08 8.30 12.96
C THR A 150 0.91 7.57 11.92
N ILE A 151 1.38 6.36 12.20
CA ILE A 151 2.16 5.59 11.23
C ILE A 151 1.23 4.83 10.29
N GLY A 152 1.41 4.99 8.98
CA GLY A 152 0.82 4.14 7.95
C GLY A 152 1.92 3.49 7.12
N LEU A 153 1.96 2.16 7.06
CA LEU A 153 2.98 1.45 6.28
C LEU A 153 2.57 1.36 4.80
N ARG A 154 3.46 1.73 3.89
CA ARG A 154 3.34 1.38 2.46
C ARG A 154 4.20 0.17 2.13
N PRO A 155 3.64 -1.05 2.01
CA PRO A 155 4.38 -2.22 1.52
C PRO A 155 4.70 -2.08 0.03
N ARG A 156 5.66 -2.87 -0.45
CA ARG A 156 5.93 -3.02 -1.88
C ARG A 156 4.68 -3.47 -2.65
N GLY A 157 4.55 -3.04 -3.90
CA GLY A 157 3.43 -3.44 -4.78
C GLY A 157 3.50 -4.92 -5.20
N TRP A 158 2.37 -5.48 -5.66
CA TRP A 158 2.22 -6.91 -6.02
C TRP A 158 3.25 -7.48 -6.99
N HIS A 159 3.89 -6.62 -7.78
CA HIS A 159 4.83 -7.01 -8.83
C HIS A 159 6.27 -7.21 -8.33
N LEU A 160 6.58 -6.81 -7.09
CA LEU A 160 7.91 -6.88 -6.52
C LEU A 160 8.08 -8.17 -5.70
N PRO A 161 9.11 -9.00 -6.00
CA PRO A 161 9.46 -10.15 -5.18
C PRO A 161 10.34 -9.75 -3.98
N GLU A 162 10.32 -10.55 -2.94
CA GLU A 162 11.37 -10.60 -1.91
C GLU A 162 12.22 -11.85 -2.14
N LYS A 163 13.40 -11.65 -2.73
CA LYS A 163 14.27 -12.75 -3.17
C LYS A 163 15.09 -13.39 -2.03
N HIS A 164 15.17 -12.74 -0.89
CA HIS A 164 15.94 -13.23 0.26
C HIS A 164 15.11 -14.12 1.19
N LEU A 165 13.79 -14.10 1.06
CA LEU A 165 12.89 -15.04 1.73
C LEU A 165 12.30 -15.98 0.67
N ILE A 166 12.64 -17.26 0.79
CA ILE A 166 12.21 -18.31 -0.12
C ILE A 166 11.06 -19.06 0.53
N TYR A 167 9.90 -19.04 -0.13
CA TYR A 167 8.77 -19.87 0.23
C TYR A 167 8.97 -21.27 -0.35
N VAL A 168 8.91 -22.27 0.51
CA VAL A 168 8.97 -23.69 0.16
C VAL A 168 7.59 -24.28 0.41
N ASP A 169 6.95 -24.79 -0.64
CA ASP A 169 5.61 -25.40 -0.53
C ASP A 169 5.66 -26.83 0.04
N ASP A 170 4.49 -27.44 0.24
CA ASP A 170 4.38 -28.81 0.75
C ASP A 170 5.01 -29.89 -0.16
N ASN A 171 5.21 -29.57 -1.44
CA ASN A 171 5.85 -30.47 -2.41
C ASN A 171 7.37 -30.24 -2.49
N GLY A 172 7.92 -29.28 -1.74
CA GLY A 172 9.33 -28.90 -1.76
C GLY A 172 9.72 -27.94 -2.88
N SER A 173 8.76 -27.35 -3.59
CA SER A 173 9.05 -26.35 -4.62
C SER A 173 9.43 -25.01 -4.00
N GLU A 174 10.52 -24.40 -4.48
CA GLU A 174 11.04 -23.13 -3.96
C GLU A 174 10.63 -21.94 -4.85
N PHE A 175 10.08 -20.89 -4.24
CA PHE A 175 9.71 -19.64 -4.91
C PHE A 175 10.18 -18.43 -4.10
N SER A 176 10.59 -17.36 -4.78
CA SER A 176 10.73 -16.07 -4.09
C SER A 176 9.37 -15.64 -3.55
N THR A 177 9.37 -15.12 -2.32
CA THR A 177 8.16 -14.59 -1.69
C THR A 177 7.69 -13.30 -2.39
N SER A 178 6.43 -12.93 -2.17
CA SER A 178 5.92 -11.61 -2.56
C SER A 178 6.41 -10.55 -1.58
N GLY A 179 7.04 -9.48 -2.09
CA GLY A 179 7.46 -8.35 -1.26
C GLY A 179 6.29 -7.72 -0.51
N ALA A 180 5.14 -7.59 -1.17
CA ALA A 180 3.91 -7.09 -0.57
C ALA A 180 3.48 -7.90 0.67
N LEU A 181 3.50 -9.24 0.59
CA LEU A 181 3.12 -10.12 1.69
C LEU A 181 4.16 -10.14 2.82
N VAL A 182 5.44 -10.03 2.48
CA VAL A 182 6.52 -9.94 3.49
C VAL A 182 6.41 -8.63 4.27
N ASP A 183 6.30 -7.50 3.57
CA ASP A 183 6.28 -6.17 4.18
C ASP A 183 5.05 -5.99 5.08
N PHE A 184 3.87 -6.32 4.55
CA PHE A 184 2.63 -6.34 5.32
C PHE A 184 2.71 -7.33 6.49
N GLY A 185 3.17 -8.55 6.20
CA GLY A 185 3.12 -9.65 7.15
C GLY A 185 3.99 -9.41 8.37
N LEU A 186 5.22 -8.95 8.17
CA LEU A 186 6.14 -8.61 9.26
C LEU A 186 5.59 -7.46 10.10
N TYR A 187 5.16 -6.37 9.47
CA TYR A 187 4.67 -5.21 10.20
C TYR A 187 3.40 -5.52 10.99
N PHE A 188 2.43 -6.19 10.36
CA PHE A 188 1.18 -6.56 11.00
C PHE A 188 1.42 -7.53 12.17
N PHE A 189 2.19 -8.61 11.93
CA PHE A 189 2.46 -9.63 12.94
C PHE A 189 3.09 -9.04 14.20
N HIS A 190 4.08 -8.17 14.03
CA HIS A 190 4.82 -7.64 15.16
C HIS A 190 4.14 -6.45 15.84
N ASN A 191 3.38 -5.64 15.11
CA ASN A 191 2.95 -4.34 15.64
C ASN A 191 1.44 -4.25 15.88
N ALA A 192 0.60 -5.05 15.21
CA ALA A 192 -0.84 -4.82 15.23
C ALA A 192 -1.43 -4.83 16.65
N ARG A 193 -1.12 -5.85 17.47
CA ARG A 193 -1.63 -5.92 18.85
C ARG A 193 -1.15 -4.75 19.70
N TYR A 194 0.15 -4.44 19.62
CA TYR A 194 0.73 -3.34 20.38
C TYR A 194 0.11 -1.98 19.99
N LEU A 195 -0.06 -1.72 18.68
CA LEU A 195 -0.71 -0.51 18.19
C LEU A 195 -2.14 -0.38 18.74
N ILE A 196 -2.92 -1.46 18.68
CA ILE A 196 -4.30 -1.49 19.19
C ILE A 196 -4.35 -1.21 20.69
N ASP A 197 -3.52 -1.92 21.47
CA ASP A 197 -3.50 -1.80 22.93
C ASP A 197 -3.04 -0.40 23.40
N ASN A 198 -2.33 0.34 22.54
CA ASN A 198 -1.86 1.70 22.81
C ASN A 198 -2.70 2.79 22.08
N GLY A 199 -3.92 2.46 21.68
CA GLY A 199 -4.89 3.44 21.17
C GLY A 199 -4.65 3.90 19.73
N SER A 200 -3.98 3.08 18.92
CA SER A 200 -3.84 3.26 17.47
C SER A 200 -4.32 2.01 16.72
N GLY A 201 -3.95 1.84 15.45
CA GLY A 201 -4.30 0.67 14.67
C GLY A 201 -3.26 0.34 13.58
N PRO A 202 -3.27 -0.89 13.06
CA PRO A 202 -2.40 -1.27 11.94
C PRO A 202 -2.94 -0.67 10.64
N TYR A 203 -2.26 0.37 10.15
CA TYR A 203 -2.67 1.14 8.99
C TYR A 203 -1.73 0.97 7.80
N PHE A 204 -2.29 0.94 6.59
CA PHE A 204 -1.55 0.64 5.36
C PHE A 204 -1.87 1.57 4.20
N TYR A 205 -0.91 1.73 3.29
CA TYR A 205 -1.08 2.42 2.01
C TYR A 205 -0.81 1.43 0.87
N LEU A 206 -1.76 1.25 -0.04
CA LEU A 206 -1.71 0.17 -1.04
C LEU A 206 -1.29 0.73 -2.39
N PRO A 207 -0.04 0.49 -2.85
CA PRO A 207 0.46 1.10 -4.06
C PRO A 207 0.06 0.31 -5.31
N LYS A 208 0.05 1.01 -6.44
CA LYS A 208 0.09 0.51 -7.81
C LYS A 208 -0.96 -0.57 -8.09
N LEU A 209 -2.17 -0.40 -7.52
CA LEU A 209 -3.32 -1.22 -7.88
C LEU A 209 -3.76 -0.86 -9.29
N GLU A 210 -4.07 -1.87 -10.12
CA GLU A 210 -4.58 -1.71 -11.48
C GLU A 210 -6.01 -2.24 -11.62
N SER A 211 -6.59 -2.81 -10.56
CA SER A 211 -7.96 -3.33 -10.58
C SER A 211 -8.58 -3.50 -9.20
N SER A 212 -9.92 -3.54 -9.18
CA SER A 212 -10.71 -3.94 -8.01
C SER A 212 -10.43 -5.38 -7.57
N GLN A 213 -10.03 -6.29 -8.47
CA GLN A 213 -9.65 -7.65 -8.10
C GLN A 213 -8.41 -7.69 -7.20
N GLU A 214 -7.48 -6.76 -7.37
CA GLU A 214 -6.29 -6.65 -6.52
C GLU A 214 -6.60 -6.00 -5.18
N ALA A 215 -7.57 -5.07 -5.15
CA ALA A 215 -8.14 -4.55 -3.90
C ALA A 215 -8.85 -5.67 -3.12
N ARG A 216 -9.58 -6.55 -3.81
CA ARG A 216 -10.17 -7.76 -3.21
C ARG A 216 -9.11 -8.69 -2.65
N LEU A 217 -7.99 -8.88 -3.35
CA LEU A 217 -6.87 -9.67 -2.85
C LEU A 217 -6.33 -9.11 -1.53
N TRP A 218 -6.07 -7.80 -1.47
CA TRP A 218 -5.70 -7.15 -0.20
C TRP A 218 -6.74 -7.37 0.90
N ASN A 219 -8.04 -7.21 0.60
CA ASN A 219 -9.09 -7.46 1.58
C ASN A 219 -9.06 -8.90 2.12
N LYS A 220 -8.80 -9.90 1.26
CA LYS A 220 -8.65 -11.29 1.70
C LYS A 220 -7.42 -11.49 2.58
N VAL A 221 -6.29 -10.87 2.23
CA VAL A 221 -5.06 -10.89 3.03
C VAL A 221 -5.31 -10.32 4.43
N PHE A 222 -6.01 -9.17 4.52
CA PHE A 222 -6.38 -8.54 5.79
C PHE A 222 -7.26 -9.45 6.65
N VAL A 223 -8.34 -10.00 6.06
CA VAL A 223 -9.25 -10.91 6.78
C VAL A 223 -8.52 -12.15 7.29
N LEU A 224 -7.67 -12.78 6.47
CA LEU A 224 -6.90 -13.94 6.92
C LEU A 224 -5.95 -13.57 8.06
N ALA A 225 -5.18 -12.49 7.92
CA ALA A 225 -4.24 -12.01 8.92
C ALA A 225 -4.92 -11.71 10.26
N GLN A 226 -6.06 -11.00 10.23
CA GLN A 226 -6.84 -10.68 11.42
C GLN A 226 -7.38 -11.94 12.10
N ASN A 227 -7.91 -12.90 11.34
CA ASN A 227 -8.37 -14.18 11.87
C ASN A 227 -7.23 -14.96 12.53
N MET A 228 -6.05 -15.01 11.90
CA MET A 228 -4.90 -15.74 12.41
C MET A 228 -4.36 -15.19 13.73
N LEU A 229 -4.47 -13.87 13.96
CA LEU A 229 -3.99 -13.21 15.19
C LEU A 229 -5.10 -12.85 16.18
N GLY A 230 -6.34 -13.29 15.93
CA GLY A 230 -7.50 -12.99 16.77
C GLY A 230 -7.77 -11.48 16.89
N ILE A 231 -7.59 -10.74 15.80
CA ILE A 231 -7.90 -9.32 15.69
C ILE A 231 -9.27 -9.17 15.03
N GLU A 232 -10.09 -8.25 15.53
CA GLU A 232 -11.44 -8.04 15.02
C GLU A 232 -11.42 -7.61 13.54
N LYS A 233 -12.39 -8.08 12.75
CA LYS A 233 -12.53 -7.69 11.34
C LYS A 233 -12.77 -6.19 11.25
N GLY A 234 -12.16 -5.52 10.27
CA GLY A 234 -12.23 -4.06 10.18
C GLY A 234 -11.37 -3.32 11.22
N THR A 235 -10.43 -3.95 11.93
CA THR A 235 -9.40 -3.21 12.69
C THR A 235 -8.32 -2.63 11.78
N ILE A 236 -7.93 -3.35 10.72
CA ILE A 236 -7.03 -2.80 9.70
C ILE A 236 -7.72 -1.63 8.98
N ARG A 237 -6.95 -0.57 8.70
CA ARG A 237 -7.33 0.48 7.74
C ARG A 237 -6.30 0.63 6.63
N ALA A 238 -6.78 0.88 5.43
CA ALA A 238 -5.98 1.01 4.23
C ALA A 238 -6.41 2.22 3.40
N THR A 239 -5.43 2.99 2.94
CA THR A 239 -5.60 4.02 1.91
C THR A 239 -5.08 3.45 0.59
N ALA A 240 -5.89 3.42 -0.46
CA ALA A 240 -5.44 2.90 -1.75
C ALA A 240 -4.93 4.03 -2.65
N HIS A 241 -3.72 3.88 -3.18
CA HIS A 241 -3.20 4.82 -4.17
C HIS A 241 -3.91 4.62 -5.50
N ILE A 242 -4.52 5.68 -6.02
CA ILE A 242 -5.01 5.72 -7.39
C ILE A 242 -3.92 6.35 -8.24
N GLU A 243 -3.00 5.51 -8.66
CA GLU A 243 -1.79 5.93 -9.38
C GLU A 243 -1.58 5.10 -10.66
N THR A 244 -2.65 4.50 -11.16
CA THR A 244 -2.65 3.80 -12.44
C THR A 244 -3.86 4.21 -13.29
N ILE A 245 -3.68 4.28 -14.60
CA ILE A 245 -4.75 4.70 -15.52
C ILE A 245 -5.98 3.80 -15.40
N THR A 246 -5.78 2.51 -15.16
CA THR A 246 -6.86 1.52 -15.02
C THR A 246 -7.60 1.62 -13.69
N ALA A 247 -6.93 1.99 -12.60
CA ALA A 247 -7.57 2.18 -11.30
C ALA A 247 -8.54 3.37 -11.27
N VAL A 248 -8.31 4.41 -12.06
CA VAL A 248 -9.23 5.56 -12.17
C VAL A 248 -10.64 5.13 -12.61
N PHE A 249 -10.72 4.11 -13.48
CA PHE A 249 -11.98 3.55 -13.94
C PHE A 249 -12.62 2.54 -12.99
N GLN A 250 -11.96 2.24 -11.86
CA GLN A 250 -12.39 1.25 -10.87
C GLN A 250 -12.36 1.79 -9.44
N MET A 251 -12.30 3.11 -9.22
CA MET A 251 -12.23 3.70 -7.87
C MET A 251 -13.38 3.24 -6.96
N GLU A 252 -14.63 3.24 -7.44
CA GLU A 252 -15.78 2.80 -6.64
C GLU A 252 -15.73 1.31 -6.35
N GLU A 253 -15.29 0.50 -7.30
CA GLU A 253 -15.12 -0.93 -7.12
C GLU A 253 -13.95 -1.25 -6.17
N ILE A 254 -12.84 -0.51 -6.21
CA ILE A 254 -11.73 -0.62 -5.26
C ILE A 254 -12.22 -0.31 -3.85
N LEU A 255 -12.94 0.80 -3.66
CA LEU A 255 -13.58 1.15 -2.39
C LEU A 255 -14.54 0.05 -1.92
N PHE A 256 -15.34 -0.51 -2.83
CA PHE A 256 -16.31 -1.56 -2.49
C PHE A 256 -15.63 -2.85 -2.03
N GLU A 257 -14.57 -3.27 -2.70
CA GLU A 257 -13.82 -4.49 -2.35
C GLU A 257 -13.05 -4.33 -1.03
N LEU A 258 -12.61 -3.10 -0.70
CA LEU A 258 -11.94 -2.77 0.56
C LEU A 258 -12.89 -2.19 1.62
N ARG A 259 -14.21 -2.18 1.42
CA ARG A 259 -15.13 -1.33 2.21
C ARG A 259 -15.06 -1.51 3.73
N GLU A 260 -14.68 -2.69 4.22
CA GLU A 260 -14.54 -2.98 5.65
C GLU A 260 -13.18 -2.53 6.24
N HIS A 261 -12.21 -2.24 5.38
CA HIS A 261 -10.83 -1.89 5.74
C HIS A 261 -10.36 -0.59 5.08
N CYS A 262 -11.20 0.15 4.36
CA CYS A 262 -10.75 1.33 3.61
C CYS A 262 -10.94 2.62 4.43
N ALA A 263 -9.88 3.44 4.51
CA ALA A 263 -9.90 4.79 5.07
C ALA A 263 -9.93 5.90 4.01
N GLY A 264 -9.51 5.61 2.77
CA GLY A 264 -9.40 6.64 1.74
C GLY A 264 -8.82 6.16 0.42
N LEU A 265 -8.82 7.07 -0.55
CA LEU A 265 -7.99 7.00 -1.75
C LEU A 265 -7.01 8.17 -1.76
N GLU A 266 -5.82 7.94 -2.31
CA GLU A 266 -4.80 8.96 -2.52
C GLU A 266 -4.54 9.16 -4.01
N ALA A 267 -4.45 10.42 -4.44
CA ALA A 267 -4.03 10.75 -5.80
C ALA A 267 -2.51 10.80 -5.91
N ALA A 268 -1.88 9.95 -6.73
CA ALA A 268 -0.43 10.03 -6.98
C ALA A 268 -0.14 10.40 -8.45
N GLY A 269 0.30 11.64 -8.67
CA GLY A 269 0.39 12.22 -10.02
C GLY A 269 1.45 11.59 -10.93
N TRP A 270 2.67 11.38 -10.43
CA TRP A 270 3.78 10.88 -11.25
C TRP A 270 3.59 9.44 -11.70
N ASP A 271 3.21 8.55 -10.80
CA ASP A 271 2.91 7.15 -11.14
C ASP A 271 1.70 7.03 -12.06
N TYR A 272 0.68 7.89 -11.88
CA TYR A 272 -0.46 7.93 -12.79
C TYR A 272 -0.04 8.25 -14.22
N LEU A 273 0.75 9.31 -14.42
CA LEU A 273 1.25 9.71 -15.73
C LEU A 273 2.19 8.64 -16.33
N PHE A 274 3.07 8.05 -15.51
CA PHE A 274 3.87 6.89 -15.92
C PHE A 274 2.98 5.74 -16.39
N SER A 275 1.90 5.44 -15.68
CA SER A 275 0.94 4.40 -16.06
C SER A 275 0.25 4.68 -17.39
N VAL A 276 -0.08 5.94 -17.69
CA VAL A 276 -0.61 6.37 -18.99
C VAL A 276 0.41 6.02 -20.09
N VAL A 277 1.66 6.49 -19.94
CA VAL A 277 2.74 6.21 -20.91
C VAL A 277 2.96 4.71 -21.07
N LYS A 278 3.07 3.96 -19.96
CA LYS A 278 3.32 2.51 -19.96
C LYS A 278 2.28 1.74 -20.76
N ASN A 279 1.00 2.07 -20.59
CA ASN A 279 -0.11 1.31 -21.18
C ASN A 279 -0.49 1.76 -22.59
N LEU A 280 -0.15 2.99 -22.99
CA LEU A 280 -0.48 3.56 -24.29
C LEU A 280 0.75 3.85 -25.16
N ARG A 281 1.92 3.29 -24.80
CA ARG A 281 3.24 3.56 -25.44
C ARG A 281 3.29 3.33 -26.95
N ASN A 282 2.40 2.50 -27.50
CA ASN A 282 2.36 2.21 -28.93
C ASN A 282 1.37 3.09 -29.70
N THR A 283 0.66 3.99 -29.03
CA THR A 283 -0.35 4.85 -29.65
C THR A 283 0.18 6.28 -29.75
N THR A 284 0.50 6.71 -30.97
CA THR A 284 1.10 8.01 -31.26
C THR A 284 0.23 9.21 -30.89
N GLU A 285 -1.08 9.01 -30.73
CA GLU A 285 -2.04 10.04 -30.28
C GLU A 285 -1.89 10.38 -28.79
N TYR A 286 -1.30 9.51 -27.97
CA TYR A 286 -1.21 9.67 -26.50
C TYR A 286 0.22 9.94 -26.01
N VAL A 287 1.06 10.53 -26.86
CA VAL A 287 2.39 11.00 -26.48
C VAL A 287 2.25 12.21 -25.55
N LEU A 288 2.77 12.08 -24.32
CA LEU A 288 2.76 13.16 -23.33
C LEU A 288 3.85 14.20 -23.64
N PRO A 289 3.62 15.49 -23.30
CA PRO A 289 4.65 16.53 -23.41
C PRO A 289 5.79 16.31 -22.41
N ASP A 290 6.83 17.13 -22.54
CA ASP A 290 7.94 17.17 -21.59
C ASP A 290 7.48 17.27 -20.14
N ARG A 291 8.22 16.61 -19.26
CA ARG A 291 7.86 16.42 -17.84
C ARG A 291 7.52 17.73 -17.12
N GLU A 292 8.21 18.82 -17.43
CA GLU A 292 8.01 20.14 -16.82
C GLU A 292 6.62 20.75 -17.12
N ARG A 293 5.98 20.30 -18.21
CA ARG A 293 4.63 20.73 -18.61
C ARG A 293 3.54 19.83 -18.04
N LEU A 294 3.90 18.75 -17.36
CA LEU A 294 2.98 17.81 -16.73
C LEU A 294 2.56 18.31 -15.34
N THR A 295 1.83 19.42 -15.31
CA THR A 295 1.30 20.00 -14.06
C THR A 295 -0.05 19.35 -13.68
N MET A 296 -0.45 19.52 -12.42
CA MET A 296 -1.76 19.04 -11.94
C MET A 296 -2.96 19.81 -12.53
N ASP A 297 -2.72 20.95 -13.19
CA ASP A 297 -3.75 21.76 -13.84
C ASP A 297 -4.17 21.23 -15.22
N LEU A 298 -3.46 20.22 -15.75
CA LEU A 298 -3.83 19.59 -17.01
C LEU A 298 -5.27 19.04 -16.94
N PRO A 299 -6.09 19.17 -18.00
CA PRO A 299 -7.48 18.71 -17.99
C PRO A 299 -7.64 17.24 -17.57
N LEU A 300 -6.70 16.37 -17.97
CA LEU A 300 -6.67 14.97 -17.56
C LEU A 300 -6.48 14.82 -16.03
N MET A 301 -5.51 15.55 -15.48
CA MET A 301 -5.19 15.50 -14.04
C MET A 301 -6.34 16.08 -13.22
N LYS A 302 -6.94 17.18 -13.68
CA LYS A 302 -8.14 17.75 -13.07
C LYS A 302 -9.32 16.78 -13.09
N ALA A 303 -9.61 16.14 -14.23
CA ALA A 303 -10.68 15.15 -14.32
C ALA A 303 -10.44 13.95 -13.41
N PHE A 304 -9.18 13.52 -13.28
CA PHE A 304 -8.77 12.47 -12.36
C PHE A 304 -9.01 12.87 -10.89
N THR A 305 -8.54 14.04 -10.44
CA THR A 305 -8.67 14.48 -9.05
C THR A 305 -10.12 14.82 -8.67
N ASP A 306 -10.86 15.51 -9.54
CA ASP A 306 -12.29 15.80 -9.35
C ASP A 306 -13.10 14.51 -9.15
N ARG A 307 -12.79 13.48 -9.97
CA ARG A 307 -13.43 12.17 -9.85
C ARG A 307 -13.06 11.48 -8.55
N LEU A 308 -11.79 11.51 -8.15
CA LEU A 308 -11.34 10.90 -6.89
C LEU A 308 -12.07 11.51 -5.70
N VAL A 309 -12.13 12.84 -5.62
CA VAL A 309 -12.84 13.58 -4.56
C VAL A 309 -14.32 13.22 -4.55
N ALA A 310 -15.00 13.29 -5.70
CA ALA A 310 -16.42 12.98 -5.81
C ALA A 310 -16.74 11.51 -5.45
N THR A 311 -15.81 10.60 -5.73
CA THR A 311 -15.95 9.17 -5.42
C THR A 311 -15.75 8.92 -3.92
N CYS A 312 -14.69 9.46 -3.32
CA CYS A 312 -14.38 9.24 -1.91
C CYS A 312 -15.46 9.82 -0.99
N HIS A 313 -15.82 11.10 -1.19
CA HIS A 313 -16.79 11.78 -0.32
C HIS A 313 -18.18 11.14 -0.39
N ARG A 314 -18.57 10.64 -1.57
CA ARG A 314 -19.82 9.89 -1.74
C ARG A 314 -19.86 8.61 -0.90
N ARG A 315 -18.70 8.00 -0.66
CA ARG A 315 -18.57 6.70 0.02
C ARG A 315 -18.07 6.82 1.46
N GLY A 316 -17.92 8.03 2.00
CA GLY A 316 -17.40 8.24 3.36
C GLY A 316 -15.91 7.93 3.52
N ALA A 317 -15.14 8.02 2.43
CA ALA A 317 -13.69 7.84 2.44
C ALA A 317 -12.98 9.21 2.37
N HIS A 318 -11.77 9.31 2.92
CA HIS A 318 -10.92 10.48 2.65
C HIS A 318 -10.42 10.49 1.21
N ALA A 319 -10.34 11.68 0.63
CA ALA A 319 -9.65 11.95 -0.63
C ALA A 319 -8.35 12.70 -0.30
N ILE A 320 -7.21 12.00 -0.41
CA ILE A 320 -5.89 12.58 -0.12
C ILE A 320 -5.28 13.13 -1.42
N GLY A 321 -4.76 14.34 -1.34
CA GLY A 321 -4.12 15.05 -2.47
C GLY A 321 -2.74 14.48 -2.81
N THR A 322 -2.18 14.94 -3.93
CA THR A 322 -0.86 14.50 -4.40
C THR A 322 0.28 15.11 -3.59
N MET A 323 1.43 14.44 -3.62
CA MET A 323 2.69 14.89 -3.03
C MET A 323 3.14 16.26 -3.57
N SER A 324 3.65 17.10 -2.66
CA SER A 324 4.60 18.19 -2.97
C SER A 324 6.00 17.71 -2.59
N ASN A 325 6.94 17.78 -3.52
CA ASN A 325 8.34 17.38 -3.30
C ASN A 325 9.30 18.59 -3.23
N LEU A 326 8.75 19.79 -3.00
CA LEU A 326 9.54 20.99 -2.86
C LEU A 326 10.39 20.90 -1.59
N MET A 327 11.70 20.74 -1.75
CA MET A 327 12.64 20.96 -0.67
C MET A 327 12.91 22.47 -0.61
N SER A 328 12.38 23.12 0.42
CA SER A 328 12.84 24.47 0.78
C SER A 328 14.22 24.35 1.39
N ASP A 329 15.15 25.22 1.00
CA ASP A 329 16.34 25.49 1.82
C ASP A 329 15.82 25.99 3.19
N HIS A 330 15.74 25.10 4.18
CA HIS A 330 15.48 25.52 5.55
C HIS A 330 16.82 25.94 6.15
N PRO A 331 16.96 27.18 6.65
CA PRO A 331 18.20 27.72 7.24
C PRO A 331 18.65 26.99 8.51
#